data_AF-A0AAV2BA14-F1
#
_entry.id   AF-A0AAV2BA14-F1
#
_cell.length_a   1.000
_cell.length_b   1.000
_cell.length_c   1.000
_cell.angle_alpha   90.00
_cell.angle_beta   90.00
_cell.angle_gamma   90.00
#
_symmetry.space_group_name_H-M   'P 1'
#
loop_
_entity.id
_entity.type
_entity.pdbx_description
1 polymer ?
#
loop_
_entity_poly.entity_id
_entity_poly.type
_entity_poly.pdbx_seq_one_letter_code
_entity_poly.pdbx_strand_id
1 'polypeptide(L)'
;MKFMNRIPNLRESLLRFESNKKTLIGLNFSNQLSKSCQSFKKVDDSQTPRYNPINIQMLSNGLHRQIFANKPVKTLNEKDLQEVISHLSQHNLWQAETSTLPDVDFKLPQLFNSDIIEHFNYIANEQLKVYKRLLLEFVNCDLPPVPQKWKFHPGWVQYEKSGKFKSVDYPEESALVFDVEVCMKEGNFPTMATAVSKDYWYLWCSERLTEDHFNWSQNVTLSDLIPLETAKSEIKFPKDKKWMPKIIVGHNVAFDRAFVKEQYYLERTKSQFLDTMSLHMCVSGLTGMQRAMSIASKKKSENDANGSFNPAIGWAFISSLNNLADVYKLYCHGEIKKDEREIFVSGSLSDIKEKFQESATYCAQDTWATFHILKKIMPMYLERFPHPVTFCGLLEMTSAYLPVNHNWERYLHEAQSTYEDLQKEMKLSLVHLANDACSLLPNNRYKKDPWLWDLNWSVQNIKFKKTVVKSTKTKRKKSADKSDGLNEKNQDPDESLVPEDTAMIDGVKDMNLNVIDPSIKQMYETASSLRKIRPFLPGYPLDISCCLMNPVKDVRGVIIYTIVPLILPLKDGTENYVINLL
;
A
#
# COMPACT_ATOMS: atom_id res chain seq x y z
N MET A 1 -8.35 24.46 34.54
CA MET A 1 -8.19 23.59 35.74
C MET A 1 -9.43 22.79 36.13
N LYS A 2 -10.68 23.25 35.92
CA LYS A 2 -11.89 22.49 36.32
C LYS A 2 -12.28 21.30 35.41
N PHE A 3 -11.74 21.19 34.20
CA PHE A 3 -12.05 20.11 33.24
C PHE A 3 -11.22 18.83 33.48
N MET A 4 -9.94 18.97 33.85
CA MET A 4 -9.01 17.87 34.16
C MET A 4 -9.47 16.97 35.34
N ASN A 5 -10.44 17.41 36.14
CA ASN A 5 -10.99 16.65 37.27
C ASN A 5 -12.28 15.89 36.93
N ARG A 6 -12.82 16.01 35.71
CA ARG A 6 -14.07 15.32 35.31
C ARG A 6 -13.85 14.02 34.52
N ILE A 7 -12.62 13.72 34.10
CA ILE A 7 -12.31 12.48 33.37
C ILE A 7 -11.07 11.83 34.03
N PRO A 8 -11.26 11.02 35.08
CA PRO A 8 -10.15 10.39 35.82
C PRO A 8 -9.23 9.55 34.92
N ASN A 9 -9.83 8.81 33.97
CA ASN A 9 -9.12 7.90 33.09
C ASN A 9 -8.23 8.61 32.06
N LEU A 10 -8.59 9.82 31.61
CA LEU A 10 -7.78 10.57 30.64
C LEU A 10 -6.48 11.09 31.27
N ARG A 11 -6.55 11.50 32.54
CA ARG A 11 -5.39 11.95 33.31
C ARG A 11 -4.45 10.78 33.64
N GLU A 12 -4.99 9.62 34.00
CA GLU A 12 -4.19 8.40 34.20
C GLU A 12 -3.56 7.90 32.88
N SER A 13 -4.29 7.93 31.77
CA SER A 13 -3.75 7.52 30.46
C SER A 13 -2.67 8.46 29.95
N LEU A 14 -2.81 9.78 30.15
CA LEU A 14 -1.75 10.76 29.84
C LEU A 14 -0.50 10.58 30.72
N LEU A 15 -0.68 10.30 32.02
CA LEU A 15 0.42 10.01 32.93
C LEU A 15 1.12 8.68 32.60
N ARG A 16 0.37 7.65 32.17
CA ARG A 16 0.94 6.39 31.65
C ARG A 16 1.70 6.62 30.34
N PHE A 17 1.21 7.48 29.45
CA PHE A 17 1.89 7.83 28.20
C PHE A 17 3.21 8.58 28.44
N GLU A 18 3.25 9.52 29.40
CA GLU A 18 4.48 10.20 29.80
C GLU A 18 5.47 9.28 30.55
N SER A 19 4.95 8.36 31.36
CA SER A 19 5.78 7.35 32.05
C SER A 19 6.42 6.38 31.04
N ASN A 20 5.66 5.91 30.05
CA ASN A 20 6.18 5.01 29.01
C ASN A 20 7.16 5.70 28.05
N LYS A 21 7.06 7.02 27.85
CA LYS A 21 8.07 7.82 27.12
C LYS A 21 9.42 7.84 27.84
N LYS A 22 9.43 7.81 29.18
CA LYS A 22 10.66 7.74 29.98
C LYS A 22 11.26 6.33 30.02
N THR A 23 10.43 5.29 29.91
CA THR A 23 10.90 3.88 29.92
C THR A 23 11.53 3.44 28.60
N LEU A 24 11.18 4.05 27.47
CA LEU A 24 11.73 3.74 26.13
C LEU A 24 13.11 4.36 25.83
N ILE A 25 13.60 5.26 26.68
CA ILE A 25 14.95 5.88 26.53
C ILE A 25 16.01 5.12 27.36
N GLY A 26 15.61 4.06 28.08
CA GLY A 26 16.45 3.36 29.05
C GLY A 26 16.86 1.93 28.70
N LEU A 27 16.96 1.55 27.42
CA LEU A 27 17.59 0.28 27.06
C LEU A 27 19.11 0.44 27.05
N ASN A 28 19.73 0.08 28.19
CA ASN A 28 21.16 -0.16 28.29
C ASN A 28 21.54 -1.31 27.34
N PHE A 29 22.04 -0.98 26.15
CA PHE A 29 22.85 -1.91 25.39
C PHE A 29 24.08 -2.25 26.23
N SER A 30 24.13 -3.49 26.72
CA SER A 30 25.28 -4.05 27.40
C SER A 30 26.49 -4.00 26.47
N ASN A 31 27.46 -3.16 26.81
CA ASN A 31 28.80 -3.13 26.24
C ASN A 31 29.57 -4.42 26.60
N GLN A 32 29.21 -5.55 25.98
CA GLN A 32 30.00 -6.77 25.98
C GLN A 32 30.57 -7.07 24.59
N LEU A 33 31.28 -6.08 24.01
CA LEU A 33 32.21 -6.29 22.90
C LEU A 33 33.46 -5.39 23.04
N SER A 34 34.03 -5.29 24.25
CA SER A 34 35.28 -4.56 24.48
C SER A 34 36.25 -5.30 25.40
N LYS A 35 36.53 -6.56 25.09
CA LYS A 35 37.70 -7.28 25.66
C LYS A 35 38.45 -8.06 24.59
N SER A 36 38.96 -7.34 23.60
CA SER A 36 40.11 -7.79 22.79
C SER A 36 40.65 -6.60 22.01
N CYS A 37 41.56 -5.85 22.63
CA CYS A 37 42.62 -5.06 21.99
C CYS A 37 43.34 -4.24 23.07
N GLN A 38 44.02 -4.92 23.99
CA GLN A 38 45.10 -4.31 24.75
C GLN A 38 46.41 -4.71 24.09
N SER A 39 46.97 -3.79 23.29
CA SER A 39 48.41 -3.49 23.21
C SER A 39 48.71 -2.61 21.99
N PHE A 40 48.30 -1.33 22.04
CA PHE A 40 48.95 -0.35 21.18
C PHE A 40 50.26 0.08 21.83
N LYS A 41 51.34 -0.59 21.42
CA LYS A 41 52.70 -0.10 21.61
C LYS A 41 52.82 1.29 20.95
N LYS A 42 53.42 2.24 21.66
CA LYS A 42 53.91 3.53 21.13
C LYS A 42 54.78 3.29 19.90
N VAL A 43 54.50 3.98 18.80
CA VAL A 43 55.39 4.04 17.62
C VAL A 43 55.38 5.45 17.01
N ASP A 44 56.60 5.98 16.83
CA ASP A 44 57.15 7.01 15.92
C ASP A 44 56.40 8.28 15.53
N ASP A 45 56.97 9.41 15.97
CA ASP A 45 57.38 10.67 15.28
C ASP A 45 56.85 11.05 13.86
N SER A 46 55.64 10.65 13.47
CA SER A 46 55.01 11.03 12.18
C SER A 46 53.67 11.79 12.33
N GLN A 47 53.33 12.23 13.54
CA GLN A 47 51.97 12.60 13.94
C GLN A 47 51.72 14.12 14.06
N THR A 48 51.82 14.89 12.97
CA THR A 48 51.17 16.21 12.91
C THR A 48 49.87 16.09 12.13
N PRO A 49 48.70 16.43 12.72
CA PRO A 49 47.44 16.48 11.98
C PRO A 49 47.59 17.43 10.80
N ARG A 50 47.06 17.01 9.64
CA ARG A 50 47.08 17.86 8.44
C ARG A 50 45.98 18.90 8.55
N TYR A 51 46.29 20.14 8.23
CA TYR A 51 45.32 21.22 8.14
C TYR A 51 45.34 21.84 6.74
N ASN A 52 44.20 22.40 6.32
CA ASN A 52 44.14 23.25 5.15
C ASN A 52 44.50 24.72 5.51
N PRO A 53 44.61 25.64 4.52
CA PRO A 53 44.96 27.04 4.76
C PRO A 53 43.99 27.83 5.66
N ILE A 54 42.80 27.29 5.96
CA ILE A 54 41.80 27.90 6.85
C ILE A 54 41.67 27.14 8.18
N ASN A 55 42.70 26.35 8.55
CA ASN A 55 42.81 25.62 9.80
C ASN A 55 41.74 24.52 10.03
N ILE A 56 41.14 23.99 8.97
CA ILE A 56 40.28 22.80 9.06
C ILE A 56 41.15 21.55 9.03
N GLN A 57 40.95 20.66 10.01
CA GLN A 57 41.61 19.37 10.08
C GLN A 57 41.22 18.48 8.89
N MET A 58 42.22 17.98 8.19
CA MET A 58 42.11 17.13 7.01
C MET A 58 42.33 15.65 7.37
N LEU A 59 42.12 14.75 6.40
CA LEU A 59 42.44 13.34 6.55
C LEU A 59 43.90 13.14 7.00
N SER A 60 44.10 12.17 7.89
CA SER A 60 45.41 11.74 8.38
C SER A 60 46.36 11.42 7.22
N ASN A 61 47.67 11.56 7.46
CA ASN A 61 48.69 11.29 6.44
C ASN A 61 48.55 9.88 5.83
N GLY A 62 48.29 8.87 6.67
CA GLY A 62 48.11 7.49 6.24
C GLY A 62 46.92 7.31 5.30
N LEU A 63 45.74 7.85 5.66
CA LEU A 63 44.54 7.75 4.81
C LEU A 63 44.67 8.59 3.54
N HIS A 64 45.26 9.78 3.63
CA HIS A 64 45.48 10.62 2.46
C HIS A 64 46.35 9.93 1.40
N ARG A 65 47.45 9.30 1.81
CA ARG A 65 48.31 8.53 0.90
C ARG A 65 47.58 7.32 0.29
N GLN A 66 46.72 6.66 1.05
CA GLN A 66 45.96 5.50 0.55
C GLN A 66 44.86 5.90 -0.46
N ILE A 67 44.26 7.08 -0.29
CA ILE A 67 43.14 7.56 -1.13
C ILE A 67 43.63 8.30 -2.37
N PHE A 68 44.61 9.19 -2.21
CA PHE A 68 45.07 10.11 -3.25
C PHE A 68 46.44 9.74 -3.84
N ALA A 69 47.03 8.63 -3.38
CA ALA A 69 48.37 8.19 -3.76
C ALA A 69 49.38 9.36 -3.65
N ASN A 70 50.13 9.63 -4.72
CA ASN A 70 51.08 10.72 -4.82
C ASN A 70 50.55 11.90 -5.67
N LYS A 71 49.22 12.05 -5.84
CA LYS A 71 48.67 13.19 -6.59
C LYS A 71 48.99 14.49 -5.82
N PRO A 72 49.49 15.54 -6.50
CA PRO A 72 49.83 16.80 -5.84
C PRO A 72 48.57 17.44 -5.25
N VAL A 73 48.67 17.94 -4.02
CA VAL A 73 47.59 18.71 -3.41
C VAL A 73 47.46 20.02 -4.18
N LYS A 74 46.28 20.26 -4.77
CA LYS A 74 46.00 21.51 -5.47
C LYS A 74 46.01 22.66 -4.45
N THR A 75 46.97 23.57 -4.58
CA THR A 75 47.02 24.80 -3.78
C THR A 75 45.95 25.78 -4.27
N LEU A 76 45.21 26.37 -3.33
CA LEU A 76 44.32 27.50 -3.60
C LEU A 76 45.15 28.71 -4.00
N ASN A 77 44.67 29.50 -4.95
CA ASN A 77 45.29 30.77 -5.27
C ASN A 77 45.03 31.77 -4.11
N GLU A 78 45.86 32.80 -4.00
CA GLU A 78 45.77 33.77 -2.89
C GLU A 78 44.46 34.57 -2.92
N LYS A 79 43.94 34.87 -4.11
CA LYS A 79 42.71 35.65 -4.29
C LYS A 79 41.49 34.91 -3.71
N ASP A 80 41.29 33.66 -4.12
CA ASP A 80 40.20 32.79 -3.66
C ASP A 80 40.31 32.57 -2.14
N LEU A 81 41.53 32.42 -1.62
CA LEU A 81 41.74 32.29 -0.17
C LEU A 81 41.30 33.55 0.58
N GLN A 82 41.61 34.75 0.07
CA GLN A 82 41.16 36.01 0.68
C GLN A 82 39.63 36.16 0.64
N GLU A 83 38.98 35.76 -0.46
CA GLU A 83 37.52 35.76 -0.54
C GLU A 83 36.89 34.82 0.50
N VAL A 84 37.45 33.61 0.67
CA VAL A 84 37.01 32.66 1.71
C VAL A 84 37.22 33.23 3.11
N ILE A 85 38.38 33.83 3.40
CA ILE A 85 38.67 34.45 4.70
C ILE A 85 37.71 35.61 4.98
N SER A 86 37.42 36.45 3.99
CA SER A 86 36.47 37.55 4.12
C SER A 86 35.07 37.04 4.47
N HIS A 87 34.59 36.02 3.75
CA HIS A 87 33.29 35.40 4.02
C HIS A 87 33.23 34.76 5.43
N LEU A 88 34.26 34.00 5.81
CA LEU A 88 34.34 33.41 7.16
C LEU A 88 34.38 34.48 8.26
N SER A 89 35.04 35.60 8.01
CA SER A 89 35.13 36.73 8.95
C SER A 89 33.77 37.42 9.15
N GLN A 90 32.99 37.62 8.08
CA GLN A 90 31.63 38.18 8.16
C GLN A 90 30.69 37.34 9.03
N HIS A 91 30.91 36.02 9.07
CA HIS A 91 30.13 35.08 9.87
C HIS A 91 30.74 34.77 11.25
N ASN A 92 31.82 35.45 11.66
CA ASN A 92 32.56 35.20 12.90
C ASN A 92 33.07 33.74 13.02
N LEU A 93 33.44 33.13 11.90
CA LEU A 93 33.97 31.77 11.82
C LEU A 93 35.48 31.74 11.57
N TRP A 94 36.07 32.84 11.09
CA TRP A 94 37.51 32.94 10.89
C TRP A 94 38.24 32.91 12.25
N GLN A 95 39.23 32.02 12.39
CA GLN A 95 39.98 31.80 13.63
C GLN A 95 39.15 31.39 14.85
N ALA A 96 37.90 30.94 14.66
CA ALA A 96 37.12 30.35 15.74
C ALA A 96 37.82 29.10 16.30
N GLU A 97 37.67 28.84 17.61
CA GLU A 97 38.24 27.66 18.24
C GLU A 97 37.65 26.37 17.64
N THR A 98 38.52 25.52 17.10
CA THR A 98 38.14 24.20 16.56
C THR A 98 38.72 23.09 17.42
N SER A 99 37.91 22.11 17.80
CA SER A 99 38.39 20.89 18.45
C SER A 99 39.18 20.04 17.45
N THR A 100 40.40 19.66 17.82
CA THR A 100 41.21 18.71 17.03
C THR A 100 40.85 17.29 17.46
N LEU A 101 40.50 16.46 16.49
CA LEU A 101 40.22 15.05 16.70
C LEU A 101 41.53 14.24 16.57
N PRO A 102 41.65 13.08 17.25
CA PRO A 102 42.81 12.22 17.05
C PRO A 102 42.87 11.69 15.62
N ASP A 103 44.07 11.60 15.06
CA ASP A 103 44.28 11.02 13.73
C ASP A 103 43.84 9.55 13.71
N VAL A 104 43.13 9.18 12.64
CA VAL A 104 42.70 7.80 12.40
C VAL A 104 43.70 7.12 11.49
N ASP A 105 44.24 5.99 11.93
CA ASP A 105 45.14 5.15 11.14
C ASP A 105 44.56 3.74 10.99
N PHE A 106 44.01 3.46 9.81
CA PHE A 106 43.62 2.11 9.41
C PHE A 106 43.95 1.89 7.94
N LYS A 107 44.18 0.61 7.61
CA LYS A 107 44.51 0.19 6.26
C LYS A 107 43.23 -0.03 5.45
N LEU A 108 43.05 0.76 4.40
CA LEU A 108 41.98 0.61 3.42
C LEU A 108 42.23 -0.61 2.52
N PRO A 109 41.17 -1.26 1.99
CA PRO A 109 41.31 -2.21 0.90
C PRO A 109 42.04 -1.59 -0.29
N GLN A 110 42.78 -2.43 -1.02
CA GLN A 110 43.50 -1.96 -2.20
C GLN A 110 42.53 -1.39 -3.25
N LEU A 111 42.81 -0.17 -3.69
CA LEU A 111 42.09 0.44 -4.79
C LEU A 111 42.54 -0.21 -6.12
N PHE A 112 41.57 -0.63 -6.94
CA PHE A 112 41.83 -1.12 -8.30
C PHE A 112 42.43 -0.08 -9.27
N ASN A 113 42.44 1.22 -8.95
CA ASN A 113 42.91 2.32 -9.80
C ASN A 113 43.52 3.49 -8.98
N SER A 114 43.83 4.62 -9.63
CA SER A 114 44.60 5.73 -9.06
C SER A 114 43.82 6.65 -8.12
N ASP A 115 42.48 6.64 -8.20
CA ASP A 115 41.60 7.37 -7.29
C ASP A 115 40.27 6.66 -7.04
N ILE A 116 39.50 7.21 -6.11
CA ILE A 116 38.19 6.69 -5.69
C ILE A 116 37.20 6.65 -6.86
N ILE A 117 37.21 7.65 -7.75
CA ILE A 117 36.23 7.73 -8.84
C ILE A 117 36.47 6.59 -9.83
N GLU A 118 37.72 6.41 -10.27
CA GLU A 118 38.13 5.31 -11.15
C GLU A 118 37.91 3.94 -10.48
N HIS A 119 38.11 3.84 -9.17
CA HIS A 119 37.83 2.63 -8.41
C HIS A 119 36.35 2.25 -8.47
N PHE A 120 35.44 3.18 -8.13
CA PHE A 120 34.00 2.92 -8.15
C PHE A 120 33.47 2.65 -9.55
N ASN A 121 34.03 3.31 -10.57
CA ASN A 121 33.68 3.08 -11.95
C ASN A 121 34.10 1.66 -12.40
N TYR A 122 35.30 1.20 -12.02
CA TYR A 122 35.78 -0.15 -12.31
C TYR A 122 34.95 -1.24 -11.63
N ILE A 123 34.75 -1.16 -10.31
CA ILE A 123 34.01 -2.20 -9.58
C ILE A 123 32.57 -2.32 -10.07
N ALA A 124 31.90 -1.20 -10.37
CA ALA A 124 30.53 -1.21 -10.85
C ALA A 124 30.43 -1.82 -12.24
N ASN A 125 31.37 -1.52 -13.14
CA ASN A 125 31.42 -2.15 -14.46
C ASN A 125 31.66 -3.66 -14.37
N GLU A 126 32.56 -4.12 -13.50
CA GLU A 126 32.83 -5.54 -13.32
C GLU A 126 31.63 -6.29 -12.72
N GLN A 127 30.94 -5.70 -11.73
CA GLN A 127 29.71 -6.28 -11.15
C GLN A 127 28.56 -6.33 -12.17
N LEU A 128 28.40 -5.28 -12.98
CA LEU A 128 27.33 -5.18 -13.97
C LEU A 128 27.59 -5.93 -15.26
N LYS A 129 28.84 -6.29 -15.55
CA LYS A 129 29.31 -6.79 -16.84
C LYS A 129 28.37 -7.83 -17.47
N VAL A 130 27.98 -8.83 -16.68
CA VAL A 130 27.11 -9.92 -17.16
C VAL A 130 25.68 -9.43 -17.36
N TYR A 131 25.10 -8.73 -16.39
CA TYR A 131 23.72 -8.25 -16.45
C TYR A 131 23.50 -7.20 -17.55
N LYS A 132 24.44 -6.26 -17.71
CA LYS A 132 24.42 -5.25 -18.78
C LYS A 132 24.49 -5.90 -20.15
N ARG A 133 25.34 -6.92 -20.33
CA ARG A 133 25.40 -7.69 -21.59
C ARG A 133 24.07 -8.38 -21.88
N LEU A 134 23.54 -9.16 -20.91
CA LEU A 134 22.26 -9.86 -21.05
C LEU A 134 21.12 -8.90 -21.41
N LEU A 135 21.06 -7.76 -20.73
CA LEU A 135 20.03 -6.75 -20.96
C LEU A 135 20.13 -6.10 -22.33
N LEU A 136 21.34 -5.71 -22.75
CA LEU A 136 21.55 -5.08 -24.06
C LEU A 136 21.31 -6.06 -25.21
N GLU A 137 21.69 -7.33 -25.06
CA GLU A 137 21.36 -8.38 -26.03
C GLU A 137 19.84 -8.60 -26.11
N PHE A 138 19.14 -8.57 -24.98
CA PHE A 138 17.69 -8.73 -24.93
C PHE A 138 16.92 -7.54 -25.51
N VAL A 139 17.32 -6.31 -25.17
CA VAL A 139 16.73 -5.07 -25.72
C VAL A 139 16.85 -5.00 -27.25
N ASN A 140 17.95 -5.52 -27.81
CA ASN A 140 18.19 -5.48 -29.24
C ASN A 140 17.55 -6.65 -30.01
N CYS A 141 16.91 -7.61 -29.35
CA CYS A 141 16.25 -8.71 -30.04
C CYS A 141 14.83 -8.35 -30.50
N ASP A 142 14.28 -9.22 -31.35
CA ASP A 142 12.87 -9.21 -31.70
C ASP A 142 12.19 -10.39 -31.01
N LEU A 143 11.03 -10.12 -30.40
CA LEU A 143 10.28 -11.13 -29.67
C LEU A 143 9.65 -12.17 -30.61
N PRO A 144 9.48 -13.42 -30.14
CA PRO A 144 8.63 -14.38 -30.84
C PRO A 144 7.19 -13.85 -30.97
N PRO A 145 6.44 -14.27 -32.01
CA PRO A 145 5.03 -13.91 -32.15
C PRO A 145 4.23 -14.41 -30.94
N VAL A 146 3.27 -13.61 -30.50
CA VAL A 146 2.36 -13.99 -29.41
C VAL A 146 1.57 -15.25 -29.81
N PRO A 147 1.51 -16.29 -28.96
CA PRO A 147 0.69 -17.46 -29.22
C PRO A 147 -0.78 -17.11 -29.48
N GLN A 148 -1.36 -17.67 -30.54
CA GLN A 148 -2.78 -17.46 -30.87
C GLN A 148 -3.73 -18.21 -29.92
N LYS A 149 -3.25 -19.30 -29.30
CA LYS A 149 -4.03 -20.12 -28.38
C LYS A 149 -3.16 -20.54 -27.21
N TRP A 150 -3.67 -20.30 -26.01
CA TRP A 150 -3.01 -20.63 -24.77
C TRP A 150 -3.51 -21.96 -24.23
N LYS A 151 -2.59 -22.76 -23.69
CA LYS A 151 -2.91 -24.02 -23.02
C LYS A 151 -3.27 -23.74 -21.56
N PHE A 152 -4.48 -24.12 -21.17
CA PHE A 152 -4.89 -24.16 -19.77
C PHE A 152 -4.27 -25.40 -19.11
N HIS A 153 -3.21 -25.20 -18.32
CA HIS A 153 -2.45 -26.27 -17.67
C HIS A 153 -1.73 -25.71 -16.42
N PRO A 154 -1.69 -26.43 -15.29
CA PRO A 154 -1.01 -25.97 -14.08
C PRO A 154 0.49 -25.81 -14.31
N GLY A 155 1.10 -24.81 -13.67
CA GLY A 155 2.53 -24.53 -13.82
C GLY A 155 2.88 -23.88 -15.15
N TRP A 156 4.16 -23.95 -15.53
CA TRP A 156 4.67 -23.28 -16.73
C TRP A 156 4.47 -24.09 -18.00
N VAL A 157 3.94 -23.43 -19.03
CA VAL A 157 3.95 -23.92 -20.42
C VAL A 157 4.81 -22.98 -21.26
N GLN A 158 5.83 -23.53 -21.92
CA GLN A 158 6.68 -22.86 -22.90
C GLN A 158 6.07 -22.99 -24.31
N TYR A 159 6.08 -21.90 -25.08
CA TYR A 159 5.59 -21.83 -26.46
C TYR A 159 6.73 -21.46 -27.41
N GLU A 160 6.92 -22.28 -28.44
CA GLU A 160 7.90 -22.06 -29.50
C GLU A 160 7.36 -21.17 -30.63
N LYS A 161 8.26 -20.56 -31.40
CA LYS A 161 7.94 -19.84 -32.65
C LYS A 161 7.17 -20.71 -33.66
N SER A 162 7.34 -22.02 -33.60
CA SER A 162 6.65 -23.00 -34.46
C SER A 162 5.17 -23.20 -34.09
N GLY A 163 4.73 -22.70 -32.94
CA GLY A 163 3.40 -22.96 -32.36
C GLY A 163 3.34 -24.24 -31.51
N LYS A 164 4.43 -25.02 -31.42
CA LYS A 164 4.55 -26.13 -30.46
C LYS A 164 4.65 -25.59 -29.04
N PHE A 165 4.17 -26.37 -28.08
CA PHE A 165 4.28 -26.04 -26.66
C PHE A 165 4.71 -27.26 -25.85
N LYS A 166 5.39 -27.02 -24.73
CA LYS A 166 5.78 -28.06 -23.75
C LYS A 166 5.66 -27.54 -22.32
N SER A 167 5.35 -28.44 -21.39
CA SER A 167 5.39 -28.14 -19.95
C SER A 167 6.84 -28.09 -19.49
N VAL A 168 7.18 -27.12 -18.63
CA VAL A 168 8.51 -26.92 -18.06
C VAL A 168 8.41 -26.57 -16.58
N ASP A 169 9.48 -26.77 -15.81
CA ASP A 169 9.48 -26.42 -14.38
C ASP A 169 9.61 -24.91 -14.14
N TYR A 170 10.39 -24.22 -14.98
CA TYR A 170 10.60 -22.77 -14.96
C TYR A 170 11.26 -22.30 -16.27
N PRO A 171 11.21 -21.01 -16.62
CA PRO A 171 11.91 -20.47 -17.79
C PRO A 171 13.44 -20.54 -17.65
N GLU A 172 14.14 -21.17 -18.60
CA GLU A 172 15.59 -21.36 -18.52
C GLU A 172 16.40 -20.14 -18.97
N GLU A 173 15.82 -19.21 -19.74
CA GLU A 173 16.57 -18.10 -20.32
C GLU A 173 17.07 -17.10 -19.28
N SER A 174 18.23 -16.50 -19.54
CA SER A 174 18.90 -15.56 -18.64
C SER A 174 18.33 -14.13 -18.69
N ALA A 175 17.43 -13.82 -19.62
CA ALA A 175 16.76 -12.53 -19.72
C ALA A 175 15.30 -12.73 -20.13
N LEU A 176 14.38 -12.14 -19.36
CA LEU A 176 12.95 -12.24 -19.61
C LEU A 176 12.20 -11.00 -19.12
N VAL A 177 11.10 -10.67 -19.78
CA VAL A 177 10.06 -9.82 -19.20
C VAL A 177 9.05 -10.73 -18.48
N PHE A 178 8.57 -10.30 -17.32
CA PHE A 178 7.69 -11.07 -16.44
C PHE A 178 6.62 -10.16 -15.82
N ASP A 179 5.40 -10.69 -15.75
CA ASP A 179 4.23 -10.01 -15.21
C ASP A 179 3.27 -11.02 -14.57
N VAL A 180 2.62 -10.62 -13.45
CA VAL A 180 1.76 -11.49 -12.64
C VAL A 180 0.39 -10.86 -12.42
N GLU A 181 -0.66 -11.67 -12.63
CA GLU A 181 -2.03 -11.31 -12.32
C GLU A 181 -2.58 -12.09 -11.12
N VAL A 182 -3.34 -11.38 -10.29
CA VAL A 182 -3.90 -11.85 -9.01
C VAL A 182 -5.40 -11.61 -8.99
N CYS A 183 -6.18 -12.67 -8.73
CA CYS A 183 -7.61 -12.57 -8.49
C CYS A 183 -7.89 -12.00 -7.09
N MET A 184 -8.26 -10.73 -7.02
CA MET A 184 -8.43 -10.01 -5.75
C MET A 184 -9.51 -10.61 -4.83
N LYS A 185 -10.53 -11.27 -5.40
CA LYS A 185 -11.57 -11.97 -4.62
C LYS A 185 -11.06 -13.18 -3.86
N GLU A 186 -10.02 -13.85 -4.36
CA GLU A 186 -9.42 -15.04 -3.73
C GLU A 186 -8.30 -14.71 -2.75
N GLY A 187 -7.92 -13.43 -2.66
CA GLY A 187 -6.84 -12.95 -1.80
C GLY A 187 -5.49 -12.88 -2.51
N ASN A 188 -4.41 -12.96 -1.72
CA ASN A 188 -3.06 -12.66 -2.19
C ASN A 188 -2.33 -13.88 -2.78
N PHE A 189 -2.96 -14.56 -3.74
CA PHE A 189 -2.40 -15.73 -4.41
C PHE A 189 -2.14 -15.42 -5.90
N PRO A 190 -0.96 -15.78 -6.44
CA PRO A 190 -0.72 -15.60 -7.87
C PRO A 190 -1.70 -16.49 -8.64
N THR A 191 -2.37 -15.90 -9.63
CA THR A 191 -3.43 -16.59 -10.40
C THR A 191 -2.89 -17.00 -11.76
N MET A 192 -2.27 -16.06 -12.47
CA MET A 192 -1.61 -16.29 -13.77
C MET A 192 -0.33 -15.47 -13.81
N ALA A 193 0.65 -15.93 -14.57
CA ALA A 193 1.82 -15.12 -14.88
C ALA A 193 2.27 -15.36 -16.31
N THR A 194 2.80 -14.33 -16.94
CA THR A 194 3.35 -14.42 -18.29
C THR A 194 4.81 -14.03 -18.28
N ALA A 195 5.58 -14.69 -19.14
CA ALA A 195 6.94 -14.28 -19.40
C ALA A 195 7.27 -14.39 -20.88
N VAL A 196 8.19 -13.55 -21.34
CA VAL A 196 8.74 -13.65 -22.69
C VAL A 196 10.25 -13.50 -22.66
N SER A 197 10.93 -14.40 -23.36
CA SER A 197 12.36 -14.32 -23.64
C SER A 197 12.58 -14.02 -25.12
N LYS A 198 13.85 -13.96 -25.55
CA LYS A 198 14.19 -13.81 -26.97
C LYS A 198 13.59 -14.90 -27.87
N ASP A 199 13.39 -16.10 -27.31
CA ASP A 199 13.07 -17.29 -28.09
C ASP A 199 11.68 -17.86 -27.80
N TYR A 200 11.15 -17.68 -26.59
CA TYR A 200 9.92 -18.34 -26.15
C TYR A 200 8.97 -17.41 -25.41
N TRP A 201 7.68 -17.72 -25.53
CA TRP A 201 6.63 -17.24 -24.64
C TRP A 201 6.38 -18.28 -23.54
N TYR A 202 5.93 -17.80 -22.39
CA TYR A 202 5.59 -18.62 -21.25
C TYR A 202 4.28 -18.17 -20.63
N LEU A 203 3.47 -19.14 -20.24
CA LEU A 203 2.29 -18.92 -19.41
C LEU A 203 2.35 -19.85 -18.21
N TRP A 204 2.23 -19.27 -17.02
CA TRP A 204 2.06 -19.99 -15.77
C TRP A 204 0.60 -19.87 -15.33
N CYS A 205 0.00 -20.99 -14.93
CA CYS A 205 -1.31 -20.99 -14.28
C CYS A 205 -1.21 -21.62 -12.89
N SER A 206 -1.86 -20.98 -11.93
CA SER A 206 -1.97 -21.48 -10.56
C SER A 206 -2.78 -22.77 -10.51
N GLU A 207 -2.39 -23.70 -9.64
CA GLU A 207 -3.20 -24.89 -9.35
C GLU A 207 -4.57 -24.52 -8.81
N ARG A 208 -4.68 -23.38 -8.09
CA ARG A 208 -5.96 -22.82 -7.62
C ARG A 208 -6.89 -22.45 -8.76
N LEU A 209 -6.34 -22.03 -9.89
CA LEU A 209 -7.11 -21.71 -11.08
C LEU A 209 -7.47 -22.99 -11.87
N THR A 210 -6.56 -23.96 -11.96
CA THR A 210 -6.76 -25.11 -12.85
C THR A 210 -7.46 -26.30 -12.19
N GLU A 211 -7.33 -26.48 -10.89
CA GLU A 211 -7.82 -27.63 -10.15
C GLU A 211 -9.01 -27.25 -9.26
N ASP A 212 -9.94 -28.19 -9.10
CA ASP A 212 -11.09 -28.02 -8.21
C ASP A 212 -10.80 -28.76 -6.89
N HIS A 213 -10.28 -28.03 -5.90
CA HIS A 213 -10.08 -28.56 -4.55
C HIS A 213 -11.09 -27.95 -3.57
N PHE A 214 -11.64 -28.80 -2.70
CA PHE A 214 -12.63 -28.38 -1.70
C PHE A 214 -12.04 -27.55 -0.56
N ASN A 215 -10.73 -27.68 -0.29
CA ASN A 215 -10.05 -26.95 0.78
C ASN A 215 -8.67 -26.49 0.32
N TRP A 216 -8.53 -25.19 0.10
CA TRP A 216 -7.25 -24.54 -0.10
C TRP A 216 -6.69 -23.99 1.22
N SER A 217 -5.37 -23.91 1.33
CA SER A 217 -4.75 -23.21 2.45
C SER A 217 -5.15 -21.72 2.42
N GLN A 218 -5.42 -21.16 3.59
CA GLN A 218 -5.70 -19.72 3.71
C GLN A 218 -4.42 -18.88 3.62
N ASN A 219 -3.26 -19.49 3.94
CA ASN A 219 -1.96 -18.83 3.91
C ASN A 219 -1.16 -19.29 2.68
N VAL A 220 -0.43 -18.33 2.10
CA VAL A 220 0.50 -18.55 0.99
C VAL A 220 1.69 -19.37 1.46
N THR A 221 2.01 -20.43 0.74
CA THR A 221 3.19 -21.26 0.96
C THR A 221 4.14 -21.16 -0.24
N LEU A 222 5.40 -21.62 -0.09
CA LEU A 222 6.37 -21.61 -1.20
C LEU A 222 5.89 -22.43 -2.42
N SER A 223 5.02 -23.43 -2.23
CA SER A 223 4.44 -24.22 -3.31
C SER A 223 3.35 -23.49 -4.10
N ASP A 224 2.76 -22.44 -3.53
CA ASP A 224 1.78 -21.58 -4.22
C ASP A 224 2.48 -20.51 -5.08
N LEU A 225 3.78 -20.26 -4.88
CA LEU A 225 4.55 -19.22 -5.56
C LEU A 225 5.11 -19.68 -6.91
N ILE A 226 5.40 -18.69 -7.77
CA ILE A 226 5.83 -18.91 -9.14
C ILE A 226 7.34 -19.23 -9.17
N PRO A 227 7.75 -20.42 -9.66
CA PRO A 227 9.16 -20.76 -9.78
C PRO A 227 9.80 -20.08 -10.99
N LEU A 228 10.94 -19.41 -10.82
CA LEU A 228 11.73 -18.85 -11.94
C LEU A 228 13.11 -19.48 -12.08
N GLU A 229 13.57 -20.23 -11.08
CA GLU A 229 14.91 -20.80 -11.07
C GLU A 229 14.95 -22.24 -10.52
N THR A 230 13.98 -22.73 -9.75
CA THR A 230 13.98 -24.07 -9.15
C THR A 230 12.66 -24.80 -9.39
N ALA A 231 12.68 -26.13 -9.42
CA ALA A 231 11.47 -26.93 -9.60
C ALA A 231 10.52 -26.80 -8.40
N LYS A 232 9.22 -27.06 -8.60
CA LYS A 232 8.21 -26.91 -7.54
C LYS A 232 8.50 -27.76 -6.29
N SER A 233 9.09 -28.94 -6.46
CA SER A 233 9.49 -29.83 -5.37
C SER A 233 10.65 -29.30 -4.51
N GLU A 234 11.42 -28.34 -5.01
CA GLU A 234 12.58 -27.76 -4.33
C GLU A 234 12.16 -26.63 -3.36
N ILE A 235 11.70 -27.01 -2.18
CA ILE A 235 11.21 -26.05 -1.15
C ILE A 235 12.37 -25.39 -0.37
N LYS A 236 13.56 -25.99 -0.36
CA LYS A 236 14.75 -25.47 0.32
C LYS A 236 15.77 -24.95 -0.70
N PHE A 237 16.60 -23.99 -0.27
CA PHE A 237 17.69 -23.47 -1.09
C PHE A 237 18.65 -24.58 -1.54
N PRO A 238 18.78 -24.88 -2.85
CA PRO A 238 19.67 -25.92 -3.33
C PRO A 238 21.14 -25.48 -3.25
N LYS A 239 21.90 -26.05 -2.30
CA LYS A 239 23.30 -25.66 -2.06
C LYS A 239 24.26 -26.05 -3.19
N ASP A 240 24.02 -27.20 -3.81
CA ASP A 240 24.89 -27.73 -4.87
C ASP A 240 24.54 -27.18 -6.27
N LYS A 241 23.47 -26.36 -6.37
CA LYS A 241 23.03 -25.77 -7.63
C LYS A 241 23.96 -24.63 -8.04
N LYS A 242 24.43 -24.69 -9.29
CA LYS A 242 25.17 -23.58 -9.90
C LYS A 242 24.20 -22.48 -10.34
N TRP A 243 24.11 -21.42 -9.55
CA TRP A 243 23.30 -20.24 -9.87
C TRP A 243 23.92 -19.45 -11.02
N MET A 244 23.09 -19.17 -12.03
CA MET A 244 23.45 -18.42 -13.23
C MET A 244 22.84 -17.01 -13.17
N PRO A 245 23.55 -15.97 -13.63
CA PRO A 245 22.99 -14.62 -13.70
C PRO A 245 21.72 -14.58 -14.57
N LYS A 246 20.64 -14.03 -14.02
CA LYS A 246 19.36 -13.85 -14.72
C LYS A 246 18.88 -12.41 -14.50
N ILE A 247 18.36 -11.77 -15.54
CA ILE A 247 17.71 -10.46 -15.44
C ILE A 247 16.22 -10.59 -15.76
N ILE A 248 15.39 -10.15 -14.82
CA ILE A 248 13.94 -10.22 -14.91
C ILE A 248 13.43 -8.78 -14.96
N VAL A 249 12.72 -8.44 -16.03
CA VAL A 249 12.20 -7.09 -16.24
C VAL A 249 10.68 -7.11 -16.04
N GLY A 250 10.15 -6.10 -15.36
CA GLY A 250 8.70 -5.92 -15.23
C GLY A 250 8.32 -4.45 -15.21
N HIS A 251 7.03 -4.17 -15.06
CA HIS A 251 6.51 -2.82 -14.87
C HIS A 251 5.86 -2.74 -13.48
N ASN A 252 6.47 -2.00 -12.56
CA ASN A 252 6.23 -2.13 -11.12
C ASN A 252 6.62 -3.53 -10.60
N VAL A 253 7.76 -4.05 -11.08
CA VAL A 253 8.23 -5.44 -10.88
C VAL A 253 8.31 -5.89 -9.42
N ALA A 254 8.37 -4.98 -8.45
CA ALA A 254 8.40 -5.32 -7.04
C ALA A 254 7.12 -6.07 -6.59
N PHE A 255 5.98 -5.77 -7.23
CA PHE A 255 4.74 -6.51 -7.01
C PHE A 255 4.85 -7.95 -7.52
N ASP A 256 5.26 -8.13 -8.77
CA ASP A 256 5.44 -9.45 -9.40
C ASP A 256 6.49 -10.29 -8.67
N ARG A 257 7.60 -9.65 -8.27
CA ARG A 257 8.70 -10.24 -7.52
C ARG A 257 8.22 -10.85 -6.20
N ALA A 258 7.20 -10.28 -5.55
CA ALA A 258 6.62 -10.83 -4.33
C ALA A 258 5.89 -12.16 -4.55
N PHE A 259 5.64 -12.56 -5.79
CA PHE A 259 5.07 -13.88 -6.12
C PHE A 259 6.10 -14.87 -6.64
N VAL A 260 7.38 -14.50 -6.70
CA VAL A 260 8.47 -15.38 -7.15
C VAL A 260 9.01 -16.20 -5.99
N LYS A 261 8.97 -17.52 -6.12
CA LYS A 261 9.32 -18.48 -5.07
C LYS A 261 10.72 -18.28 -4.50
N GLU A 262 11.71 -18.11 -5.37
CA GLU A 262 13.12 -18.06 -4.95
C GLU A 262 13.48 -16.74 -4.22
N GLN A 263 12.60 -15.74 -4.26
CA GLN A 263 12.78 -14.48 -3.53
C GLN A 263 12.49 -14.60 -2.03
N TYR A 264 11.96 -15.74 -1.60
CA TYR A 264 11.72 -16.07 -0.20
C TYR A 264 12.79 -16.98 0.41
N TYR A 265 13.82 -17.36 -0.36
CA TYR A 265 15.01 -17.97 0.22
C TYR A 265 15.81 -16.94 1.02
N LEU A 266 16.41 -17.37 2.13
CA LEU A 266 17.29 -16.52 2.95
C LEU A 266 18.59 -16.21 2.21
N GLU A 267 19.11 -17.19 1.49
CA GLU A 267 20.26 -17.04 0.62
C GLU A 267 19.87 -16.41 -0.72
N ARG A 268 20.65 -15.43 -1.19
CA ARG A 268 20.41 -14.74 -2.45
C ARG A 268 20.75 -15.64 -3.65
N THR A 269 19.86 -15.67 -4.64
CA THR A 269 20.16 -16.18 -5.99
C THR A 269 20.93 -15.14 -6.80
N LYS A 270 21.22 -15.43 -8.07
CA LYS A 270 21.85 -14.48 -9.01
C LYS A 270 20.84 -13.81 -9.95
N SER A 271 19.55 -13.87 -9.61
CA SER A 271 18.52 -13.10 -10.30
C SER A 271 18.55 -11.65 -9.87
N GLN A 272 18.50 -10.74 -10.84
CA GLN A 272 18.33 -9.31 -10.62
C GLN A 272 17.05 -8.84 -11.31
N PHE A 273 16.34 -7.91 -10.68
CA PHE A 273 15.08 -7.37 -11.20
C PHE A 273 15.30 -5.97 -11.74
N LEU A 274 14.59 -5.62 -12.81
CA LEU A 274 14.64 -4.28 -13.40
C LEU A 274 13.22 -3.78 -13.64
N ASP A 275 12.94 -2.58 -13.14
CA ASP A 275 11.62 -1.99 -13.22
C ASP A 275 11.54 -0.89 -14.29
N THR A 276 10.73 -1.13 -15.32
CA THR A 276 10.48 -0.14 -16.38
C THR A 276 9.72 1.09 -15.87
N MET A 277 8.90 0.97 -14.82
CA MET A 277 8.24 2.11 -14.18
C MET A 277 9.27 3.02 -13.51
N SER A 278 10.21 2.45 -12.74
CA SER A 278 11.32 3.19 -12.14
C SER A 278 12.22 3.85 -13.18
N LEU A 279 12.56 3.15 -14.27
CA LEU A 279 13.30 3.74 -15.39
C LEU A 279 12.55 4.94 -15.98
N HIS A 280 11.23 4.82 -16.17
CA HIS A 280 10.38 5.93 -16.64
C HIS A 280 10.43 7.11 -15.69
N MET A 281 10.34 6.88 -14.39
CA MET A 281 10.45 7.96 -13.41
C MET A 281 11.80 8.68 -13.47
N CYS A 282 12.91 7.97 -13.74
CA CYS A 282 14.23 8.58 -13.90
C CYS A 282 14.38 9.42 -15.19
N VAL A 283 13.78 8.98 -16.30
CA VAL A 283 13.95 9.62 -17.61
C VAL A 283 12.88 10.68 -17.88
N SER A 284 11.63 10.39 -17.58
CA SER A 284 10.47 11.23 -17.96
C SER A 284 9.43 11.30 -16.84
N GLY A 285 9.83 11.18 -15.58
CA GLY A 285 8.91 11.25 -14.44
C GLY A 285 8.36 12.64 -14.17
N LEU A 286 7.17 12.67 -13.57
CA LEU A 286 6.48 13.90 -13.14
C LEU A 286 6.76 14.24 -11.67
N THR A 287 6.94 15.53 -11.38
CA THR A 287 6.89 16.04 -9.99
C THR A 287 5.46 15.95 -9.42
N GLY A 288 5.30 16.09 -8.10
CA GLY A 288 3.99 15.98 -7.44
C GLY A 288 2.92 16.93 -8.01
N MET A 289 3.28 18.19 -8.25
CA MET A 289 2.36 19.18 -8.84
C MET A 289 2.04 18.86 -10.31
N GLN A 290 3.04 18.46 -11.09
CA GLN A 290 2.83 18.07 -12.49
C GLN A 290 1.91 16.84 -12.60
N ARG A 291 2.08 15.85 -11.72
CA ARG A 291 1.18 14.68 -11.65
C ARG A 291 -0.25 15.10 -11.36
N ALA A 292 -0.48 15.99 -10.39
CA ALA A 292 -1.82 16.49 -10.08
C ALA A 292 -2.45 17.21 -11.28
N MET A 293 -1.67 18.03 -11.99
CA MET A 293 -2.12 18.70 -13.22
C MET A 293 -2.46 17.71 -14.33
N SER A 294 -1.64 16.69 -14.56
CA SER A 294 -1.89 15.64 -15.58
C SER A 294 -3.15 14.83 -15.29
N ILE A 295 -3.41 14.51 -14.02
CA ILE A 295 -4.65 13.81 -13.63
C ILE A 295 -5.87 14.72 -13.87
N ALA A 296 -5.78 15.99 -13.48
CA ALA A 296 -6.86 16.95 -13.69
C ALA A 296 -7.15 17.19 -15.18
N SER A 297 -6.11 17.29 -16.01
CA SER A 297 -6.28 17.46 -17.47
C SER A 297 -6.90 16.22 -18.12
N LYS A 298 -6.49 15.01 -17.71
CA LYS A 298 -7.03 13.75 -18.22
C LYS A 298 -8.53 13.60 -17.90
N LYS A 299 -8.94 13.94 -16.67
CA LYS A 299 -10.35 13.97 -16.28
C LYS A 299 -11.18 15.00 -17.05
N LYS A 300 -10.61 16.16 -17.38
CA LYS A 300 -11.29 17.16 -18.21
C LYS A 300 -11.47 16.69 -19.65
N SER A 301 -10.44 16.09 -20.25
CA SER A 301 -10.53 15.56 -21.62
C SER A 301 -11.52 14.40 -21.76
N GLU A 302 -11.76 13.62 -20.69
CA GLU A 302 -12.77 12.56 -20.69
C GLU A 302 -14.20 13.11 -20.62
N ASN A 303 -14.41 14.32 -20.10
CA ASN A 303 -15.74 14.93 -19.92
C ASN A 303 -16.12 15.94 -21.02
N ASP A 304 -15.16 16.51 -21.76
CA ASP A 304 -15.42 17.49 -22.82
C ASP A 304 -15.31 16.84 -24.22
N ALA A 305 -16.43 16.75 -24.94
CA ALA A 305 -16.50 16.19 -26.31
C ALA A 305 -15.76 17.03 -27.39
N ASN A 306 -15.34 18.26 -27.07
CA ASN A 306 -14.55 19.13 -27.93
C ASN A 306 -13.10 19.19 -27.44
N GLY A 307 -12.41 18.05 -27.50
CA GLY A 307 -11.07 17.78 -26.96
C GLY A 307 -9.96 18.75 -27.40
N SER A 308 -9.96 19.97 -26.89
CA SER A 308 -8.82 20.87 -26.93
C SER A 308 -7.94 20.55 -25.74
N PHE A 309 -7.02 19.60 -25.92
CA PHE A 309 -5.89 19.39 -25.02
C PHE A 309 -5.18 20.74 -24.88
N ASN A 310 -5.21 21.37 -23.69
CA ASN A 310 -4.69 22.71 -23.56
C ASN A 310 -3.16 22.67 -23.76
N PRO A 311 -2.62 23.21 -24.88
CA PRO A 311 -1.19 23.11 -25.22
C PRO A 311 -0.28 23.87 -24.23
N ALA A 312 -0.88 24.57 -23.26
CA ALA A 312 -0.22 25.41 -22.27
C ALA A 312 0.69 24.64 -21.30
N ILE A 313 0.62 23.30 -21.27
CA ILE A 313 1.52 22.47 -20.45
C ILE A 313 2.63 21.90 -21.34
N GLY A 314 3.63 22.73 -21.64
CA GLY A 314 4.73 22.41 -22.56
C GLY A 314 5.63 21.22 -22.16
N TRP A 315 5.38 20.55 -21.04
CA TRP A 315 6.06 19.31 -20.66
C TRP A 315 5.18 18.06 -20.81
N ALA A 316 3.88 18.20 -21.09
CA ALA A 316 2.94 17.09 -21.11
C ALA A 316 3.17 16.10 -22.27
N PHE A 317 3.94 16.49 -23.29
CA PHE A 317 4.28 15.62 -24.42
C PHE A 317 5.58 14.82 -24.23
N ILE A 318 6.43 15.19 -23.26
CA ILE A 318 7.69 14.50 -22.95
C ILE A 318 7.61 13.62 -21.70
N SER A 319 6.45 13.56 -21.05
CA SER A 319 6.26 12.90 -19.76
C SER A 319 4.85 12.34 -19.65
N SER A 320 4.66 11.37 -18.75
CA SER A 320 3.38 10.70 -18.56
C SER A 320 3.16 10.32 -17.09
N LEU A 321 1.97 9.83 -16.77
CA LEU A 321 1.76 9.11 -15.52
C LEU A 321 2.47 7.75 -15.57
N ASN A 322 2.60 7.13 -14.40
CA ASN A 322 3.45 5.96 -14.21
C ASN A 322 2.81 4.62 -14.61
N ASN A 323 1.50 4.57 -14.92
CA ASN A 323 0.86 3.30 -15.28
C ASN A 323 1.29 2.83 -16.66
N LEU A 324 1.29 1.50 -16.87
CA LEU A 324 1.77 0.87 -18.10
C LEU A 324 1.17 1.48 -19.36
N ALA A 325 -0.15 1.71 -19.38
CA ALA A 325 -0.85 2.27 -20.54
C ALA A 325 -0.35 3.69 -20.91
N ASP A 326 -0.19 4.57 -19.92
CA ASP A 326 0.30 5.93 -20.15
C ASP A 326 1.78 5.95 -20.57
N VAL A 327 2.60 5.08 -19.98
CA VAL A 327 4.03 4.93 -20.32
C VAL A 327 4.20 4.32 -21.72
N TYR A 328 3.39 3.33 -22.07
CA TYR A 328 3.37 2.72 -23.39
C TYR A 328 2.95 3.73 -24.46
N LYS A 329 1.92 4.54 -24.18
CA LYS A 329 1.48 5.62 -25.05
C LYS A 329 2.57 6.68 -25.28
N LEU A 330 3.34 7.01 -24.25
CA LEU A 330 4.44 7.98 -24.35
C LEU A 330 5.57 7.48 -25.28
N TYR A 331 6.08 6.26 -25.04
CA TYR A 331 7.29 5.78 -25.72
C TYR A 331 7.03 5.00 -27.02
N CYS A 332 5.89 4.32 -27.11
CA CYS A 332 5.55 3.43 -28.23
C CYS A 332 4.41 3.99 -29.09
N HIS A 333 3.75 5.08 -28.68
CA HIS A 333 2.63 5.71 -29.38
C HIS A 333 1.45 4.77 -29.68
N GLY A 334 1.30 3.71 -28.88
CA GLY A 334 0.18 2.78 -28.96
C GLY A 334 -0.78 2.92 -27.78
N GLU A 335 -1.88 2.16 -27.82
CA GLU A 335 -2.88 2.13 -26.76
C GLU A 335 -3.08 0.71 -26.24
N ILE A 336 -3.22 0.58 -24.92
CA ILE A 336 -3.50 -0.68 -24.22
C ILE A 336 -4.94 -0.61 -23.74
N LYS A 337 -5.72 -1.66 -24.03
CA LYS A 337 -7.12 -1.75 -23.58
C LYS A 337 -7.16 -2.02 -22.09
N LYS A 338 -7.96 -1.24 -21.34
CA LYS A 338 -8.02 -1.33 -19.88
C LYS A 338 -9.06 -2.33 -19.37
N ASP A 339 -10.06 -2.63 -20.19
CA ASP A 339 -11.29 -3.31 -19.73
C ASP A 339 -11.06 -4.77 -19.33
N GLU A 340 -10.04 -5.41 -19.89
CA GLU A 340 -9.71 -6.82 -19.64
C GLU A 340 -9.08 -7.04 -18.25
N ARG A 341 -8.53 -6.00 -17.60
CA ARG A 341 -8.00 -6.06 -16.23
C ARG A 341 -9.09 -6.25 -15.17
N GLU A 342 -10.29 -5.76 -15.44
CA GLU A 342 -11.37 -5.72 -14.46
C GLU A 342 -11.76 -7.13 -13.97
N ILE A 343 -11.56 -8.15 -14.80
CA ILE A 343 -11.83 -9.55 -14.43
C ILE A 343 -10.98 -10.03 -13.25
N PHE A 344 -9.74 -9.58 -13.11
CA PHE A 344 -8.87 -9.96 -11.99
C PHE A 344 -9.20 -9.17 -10.72
N VAL A 345 -9.86 -8.01 -10.85
CA VAL A 345 -10.23 -7.14 -9.73
C VAL A 345 -11.61 -7.48 -9.19
N SER A 346 -12.61 -7.60 -10.06
CA SER A 346 -14.01 -7.82 -9.68
C SER A 346 -14.52 -9.23 -10.01
N GLY A 347 -13.83 -10.00 -10.84
CA GLY A 347 -14.22 -11.37 -11.19
C GLY A 347 -13.79 -12.41 -10.15
N SER A 348 -14.36 -13.61 -10.28
CA SER A 348 -14.00 -14.83 -9.56
C SER A 348 -13.06 -15.71 -10.38
N LEU A 349 -12.49 -16.76 -9.77
CA LEU A 349 -11.71 -17.74 -10.53
C LEU A 349 -12.53 -18.38 -11.65
N SER A 350 -13.81 -18.65 -11.42
CA SER A 350 -14.70 -19.23 -12.44
C SER A 350 -14.81 -18.33 -13.67
N ASP A 351 -14.95 -17.01 -13.46
CA ASP A 351 -15.01 -16.04 -14.57
C ASP A 351 -13.70 -16.05 -15.38
N ILE A 352 -12.55 -16.13 -14.69
CA ILE A 352 -11.23 -16.23 -15.33
C ILE A 352 -11.09 -17.56 -16.07
N LYS A 353 -11.59 -18.68 -15.52
CA LYS A 353 -11.60 -19.99 -16.21
C LYS A 353 -12.44 -19.92 -17.50
N GLU A 354 -13.61 -19.29 -17.45
CA GLU A 354 -14.50 -19.14 -18.61
C GLU A 354 -13.89 -18.28 -19.72
N LYS A 355 -13.25 -17.16 -19.35
CA LYS A 355 -12.60 -16.22 -20.28
C LYS A 355 -11.09 -16.42 -20.40
N PHE A 356 -10.60 -17.62 -20.12
CA PHE A 356 -9.17 -17.89 -19.99
C PHE A 356 -8.30 -17.43 -21.19
N GLN A 357 -8.79 -17.60 -22.42
CA GLN A 357 -8.02 -17.17 -23.60
C GLN A 357 -7.86 -15.65 -23.68
N GLU A 358 -8.89 -14.89 -23.33
CA GLU A 358 -8.87 -13.43 -23.28
C GLU A 358 -7.93 -12.98 -22.15
N SER A 359 -8.09 -13.54 -20.95
CA SER A 359 -7.22 -13.25 -19.80
C SER A 359 -5.74 -13.55 -20.07
N ALA A 360 -5.42 -14.70 -20.68
CA ALA A 360 -4.04 -15.05 -21.02
C ALA A 360 -3.45 -14.12 -22.09
N THR A 361 -4.26 -13.72 -23.06
CA THR A 361 -3.84 -12.79 -24.12
C THR A 361 -3.62 -11.40 -23.56
N TYR A 362 -4.47 -10.94 -22.64
CA TYR A 362 -4.29 -9.70 -21.88
C TYR A 362 -2.95 -9.69 -21.14
N CYS A 363 -2.67 -10.71 -20.33
CA CYS A 363 -1.41 -10.80 -19.59
C CYS A 363 -0.19 -10.77 -20.54
N ALA A 364 -0.28 -11.47 -21.67
CA ALA A 364 0.78 -11.48 -22.67
C ALA A 364 0.96 -10.12 -23.34
N GLN A 365 -0.12 -9.35 -23.55
CA GLN A 365 -0.05 -7.99 -24.09
C GLN A 365 0.66 -7.02 -23.12
N ASP A 366 0.43 -7.13 -21.82
CA ASP A 366 1.10 -6.31 -20.81
C ASP A 366 2.60 -6.62 -20.75
N THR A 367 2.98 -7.90 -20.78
CA THR A 367 4.37 -8.33 -20.93
C THR A 367 5.01 -7.83 -22.24
N TRP A 368 4.27 -7.90 -23.35
CA TRP A 368 4.73 -7.41 -24.65
C TRP A 368 4.94 -5.89 -24.66
N ALA A 369 4.00 -5.13 -24.10
CA ALA A 369 4.10 -3.68 -23.97
C ALA A 369 5.30 -3.27 -23.09
N THR A 370 5.50 -4.00 -21.98
CA THR A 370 6.64 -3.80 -21.08
C THR A 370 7.98 -3.99 -21.79
N PHE A 371 8.11 -5.02 -22.65
CA PHE A 371 9.32 -5.20 -23.47
C PHE A 371 9.56 -4.03 -24.43
N HIS A 372 8.53 -3.55 -25.13
CA HIS A 372 8.70 -2.44 -26.07
C HIS A 372 9.02 -1.12 -25.37
N ILE A 373 8.46 -0.88 -24.19
CA ILE A 373 8.88 0.22 -23.32
C ILE A 373 10.35 0.07 -22.96
N LEU A 374 10.77 -1.11 -22.48
CA LEU A 374 12.17 -1.39 -22.14
C LEU A 374 13.10 -1.07 -23.33
N LYS A 375 12.72 -1.52 -24.53
CA LYS A 375 13.50 -1.33 -25.76
C LYS A 375 13.73 0.15 -26.09
N LYS A 376 12.76 1.02 -25.80
CA LYS A 376 12.87 2.47 -25.99
C LYS A 376 13.57 3.19 -24.84
N ILE A 377 13.25 2.82 -23.61
CA ILE A 377 13.70 3.57 -22.43
C ILE A 377 15.12 3.22 -22.00
N MET A 378 15.57 1.98 -22.20
CA MET A 378 16.88 1.53 -21.72
C MET A 378 18.04 2.34 -22.34
N PRO A 379 18.07 2.61 -23.66
CA PRO A 379 19.08 3.50 -24.25
C PRO A 379 19.04 4.92 -23.67
N MET A 380 17.84 5.50 -23.51
CA MET A 380 17.65 6.85 -22.96
C MET A 380 18.15 6.95 -21.51
N TYR A 381 17.91 5.91 -20.71
CA TYR A 381 18.41 5.84 -19.34
C TYR A 381 19.94 5.81 -19.30
N LEU A 382 20.59 4.98 -20.13
CA LEU A 382 22.05 4.89 -20.16
C LEU A 382 22.72 6.18 -20.67
N GLU A 383 22.07 6.90 -21.58
CA GLU A 383 22.53 8.21 -22.03
C GLU A 383 22.42 9.26 -20.91
N ARG A 384 21.29 9.28 -20.19
CA ARG A 384 21.06 10.25 -19.10
C ARG A 384 21.90 9.96 -17.86
N PHE A 385 22.14 8.69 -17.55
CA PHE A 385 22.88 8.23 -16.39
C PHE A 385 24.07 7.35 -16.81
N PRO A 386 25.15 7.96 -17.36
CA PRO A 386 26.27 7.21 -17.94
C PRO A 386 27.15 6.51 -16.90
N HIS A 387 27.09 6.95 -15.64
CA HIS A 387 27.93 6.37 -14.59
C HIS A 387 27.39 5.00 -14.15
N PRO A 388 28.20 3.91 -14.20
CA PRO A 388 27.72 2.55 -13.98
C PRO A 388 27.23 2.30 -12.54
N VAL A 389 27.77 3.03 -11.56
CA VAL A 389 27.30 2.92 -10.16
C VAL A 389 25.81 3.23 -10.04
N THR A 390 25.27 4.16 -10.83
CA THR A 390 23.84 4.49 -10.78
C THR A 390 22.99 3.28 -11.17
N PHE A 391 23.38 2.58 -12.25
CA PHE A 391 22.67 1.37 -12.69
C PHE A 391 22.89 0.19 -11.74
N CYS A 392 24.09 0.06 -11.15
CA CYS A 392 24.39 -0.97 -10.16
C CYS A 392 23.55 -0.78 -8.90
N GLY A 393 23.46 0.47 -8.41
CA GLY A 393 22.61 0.82 -7.28
C GLY A 393 21.14 0.53 -7.56
N LEU A 394 20.66 0.81 -8.77
CA LEU A 394 19.28 0.49 -9.17
C LEU A 394 18.97 -1.01 -9.02
N LEU A 395 19.82 -1.89 -9.57
CA LEU A 395 19.62 -3.34 -9.48
C LEU A 395 19.71 -3.87 -8.04
N GLU A 396 20.61 -3.34 -7.22
CA GLU A 396 20.72 -3.75 -5.82
C GLU A 396 19.51 -3.28 -4.98
N MET A 397 18.99 -2.08 -5.22
CA MET A 397 17.81 -1.56 -4.53
C MET A 397 16.57 -2.40 -4.82
N THR A 398 16.40 -2.89 -6.05
CA THR A 398 15.29 -3.79 -6.41
C THR A 398 15.37 -5.16 -5.76
N SER A 399 16.54 -5.54 -5.25
CA SER A 399 16.84 -6.83 -4.61
C SER A 399 16.82 -6.76 -3.06
N ALA A 400 16.31 -5.66 -2.49
CA ALA A 400 16.10 -5.54 -1.06
C ALA A 400 15.07 -6.58 -0.56
N TYR A 401 15.30 -7.13 0.64
CA TYR A 401 14.37 -8.04 1.30
C TYR A 401 14.37 -7.75 2.80
N LEU A 402 13.23 -7.94 3.45
CA LEU A 402 13.07 -7.76 4.89
C LEU A 402 12.64 -9.09 5.52
N PRO A 403 13.55 -9.81 6.20
CA PRO A 403 13.19 -11.05 6.86
C PRO A 403 12.31 -10.75 8.08
N VAL A 404 11.13 -11.38 8.12
CA VAL A 404 10.21 -11.36 9.26
C VAL A 404 10.13 -12.76 9.87
N ASN A 405 9.70 -12.83 11.13
CA ASN A 405 9.43 -14.09 11.83
C ASN A 405 8.02 -14.07 12.42
N HIS A 406 7.63 -15.11 13.15
CA HIS A 406 6.31 -15.22 13.77
C HIS A 406 5.94 -14.03 14.69
N ASN A 407 6.92 -13.25 15.17
CA ASN A 407 6.63 -12.07 16.00
C ASN A 407 5.96 -10.96 15.19
N TRP A 408 6.07 -10.98 13.85
CA TRP A 408 5.40 -10.03 12.99
C TRP A 408 3.88 -10.18 13.03
N GLU A 409 3.38 -11.42 12.94
CA GLU A 409 1.93 -11.70 13.06
C GLU A 409 1.42 -11.33 14.44
N ARG A 410 2.19 -11.66 15.49
CA ARG A 410 1.87 -11.27 16.86
C ARG A 410 1.82 -9.75 17.00
N TYR A 411 2.82 -9.04 16.47
CA TYR A 411 2.88 -7.58 16.49
C TYR A 411 1.67 -6.96 15.79
N LEU A 412 1.29 -7.47 14.61
CA LEU A 412 0.11 -7.01 13.88
C LEU A 412 -1.18 -7.22 14.69
N HIS A 413 -1.35 -8.40 15.28
CA HIS A 413 -2.53 -8.70 16.10
C HIS A 413 -2.60 -7.82 17.34
N GLU A 414 -1.49 -7.66 18.08
CA GLU A 414 -1.44 -6.81 19.28
C GLU A 414 -1.66 -5.32 18.93
N ALA A 415 -1.07 -4.83 17.83
CA ALA A 415 -1.28 -3.47 17.35
C ALA A 415 -2.75 -3.23 16.95
N GLN A 416 -3.36 -4.18 16.22
CA GLN A 416 -4.76 -4.10 15.80
C GLN A 416 -5.71 -4.14 17.01
N SER A 417 -5.49 -5.06 17.95
CA SER A 417 -6.30 -5.15 19.19
C SER A 417 -6.21 -3.85 19.98
N THR A 418 -5.01 -3.29 20.15
CA THR A 418 -4.81 -2.03 20.87
C THR A 418 -5.52 -0.87 20.17
N TYR A 419 -5.44 -0.79 18.84
CA TYR A 419 -6.18 0.21 18.07
C TYR A 419 -7.69 0.08 18.27
N GLU A 420 -8.23 -1.13 18.19
CA GLU A 420 -9.66 -1.39 18.39
C GLU A 420 -10.13 -1.05 19.80
N ASP A 421 -9.32 -1.37 20.81
CA ASP A 421 -9.65 -1.08 22.20
C ASP A 421 -9.63 0.43 22.47
N LEU A 422 -8.64 1.16 21.96
CA LEU A 422 -8.61 2.62 22.02
C LEU A 422 -9.80 3.24 21.26
N GLN A 423 -10.15 2.70 20.10
CA GLN A 423 -11.30 3.17 19.33
C GLN A 423 -12.62 2.90 20.07
N LYS A 424 -12.77 1.74 20.72
CA LYS A 424 -13.93 1.40 21.56
C LYS A 424 -14.00 2.31 22.78
N GLU A 425 -12.89 2.53 23.49
CA GLU A 425 -12.82 3.41 24.66
C GLU A 425 -13.18 4.86 24.30
N MET A 426 -12.65 5.36 23.18
CA MET A 426 -13.00 6.69 22.65
C MET A 426 -14.49 6.78 22.34
N LYS A 427 -15.06 5.78 21.65
CA LYS A 427 -16.51 5.73 21.35
C LYS A 427 -17.35 5.70 22.63
N LEU A 428 -16.99 4.88 23.61
CA LEU A 428 -17.69 4.81 24.89
C LEU A 428 -17.62 6.14 25.65
N SER A 429 -16.46 6.79 25.66
CA SER A 429 -16.28 8.11 26.27
C SER A 429 -17.17 9.16 25.59
N LEU A 430 -17.23 9.17 24.25
CA LEU A 430 -18.11 10.06 23.50
C LEU A 430 -19.58 9.77 23.75
N VAL A 431 -19.98 8.49 23.85
CA VAL A 431 -21.34 8.09 24.19
C VAL A 431 -21.71 8.54 25.61
N HIS A 432 -20.82 8.40 26.58
CA HIS A 432 -21.04 8.90 27.93
C HIS A 432 -21.21 10.42 27.96
N LEU A 433 -20.35 11.18 27.26
CA LEU A 433 -20.49 12.63 27.14
C LEU A 433 -21.78 13.04 26.44
N ALA A 434 -22.19 12.31 25.39
CA ALA A 434 -23.45 12.54 24.71
C ALA A 434 -24.65 12.26 25.62
N ASN A 435 -24.62 11.18 26.41
CA ASN A 435 -25.67 10.88 27.40
C ASN A 435 -25.74 11.94 28.49
N ASP A 436 -24.59 12.38 29.01
CA ASP A 436 -24.50 13.46 30.00
C ASP A 436 -25.07 14.77 29.42
N ALA A 437 -24.75 15.11 28.17
CA ALA A 437 -25.32 16.26 27.50
C ALA A 437 -26.85 16.11 27.30
N CYS A 438 -27.32 14.95 26.84
CA CYS A 438 -28.75 14.64 26.72
C CYS A 438 -29.50 14.79 28.05
N SER A 439 -28.86 14.49 29.18
CA SER A 439 -29.45 14.69 30.52
C SER A 439 -29.76 16.16 30.84
N LEU A 440 -29.20 17.12 30.09
CA LEU A 440 -29.43 18.56 30.22
C LEU A 440 -30.61 19.07 29.36
N LEU A 441 -31.23 18.20 28.56
CA LEU A 441 -32.43 18.51 27.78
C LEU A 441 -33.61 18.98 28.66
N PRO A 442 -33.93 18.34 29.81
CA PRO A 442 -34.97 18.81 30.71
C PRO A 442 -34.65 20.23 31.21
N ASN A 443 -35.63 21.14 31.09
CA ASN A 443 -35.52 22.56 31.44
C ASN A 443 -34.51 23.37 30.61
N ASN A 444 -34.09 22.89 29.43
CA ASN A 444 -33.16 23.58 28.52
C ASN A 444 -31.83 23.98 29.19
N ARG A 445 -31.32 23.16 30.11
CA ARG A 445 -30.10 23.47 30.88
C ARG A 445 -28.85 23.53 30.01
N TYR A 446 -28.86 22.85 28.86
CA TYR A 446 -27.78 22.90 27.87
C TYR A 446 -27.49 24.34 27.37
N LYS A 447 -28.48 25.24 27.38
CA LYS A 447 -28.29 26.66 27.01
C LYS A 447 -27.35 27.43 27.93
N LYS A 448 -27.01 26.89 29.11
CA LYS A 448 -26.04 27.50 30.02
C LYS A 448 -24.58 27.18 29.66
N ASP A 449 -24.37 26.21 28.76
CA ASP A 449 -23.04 25.81 28.31
C ASP A 449 -22.81 26.27 26.87
N PRO A 450 -21.89 27.21 26.62
CA PRO A 450 -21.58 27.71 25.27
C PRO A 450 -21.21 26.61 24.27
N TRP A 451 -20.62 25.50 24.74
CA TRP A 451 -20.20 24.39 23.88
C TRP A 451 -21.36 23.57 23.33
N LEU A 452 -22.55 23.70 23.91
CA LEU A 452 -23.75 22.95 23.54
C LEU A 452 -24.71 23.77 22.67
N TRP A 453 -24.38 25.03 22.35
CA TRP A 453 -25.27 25.95 21.63
C TRP A 453 -25.46 25.59 20.16
N ASP A 454 -24.41 25.13 19.49
CA ASP A 454 -24.43 24.80 18.06
C ASP A 454 -24.91 23.36 17.78
N LEU A 455 -25.25 22.59 18.83
CA LEU A 455 -25.76 21.23 18.68
C LEU A 455 -27.25 21.23 18.34
N ASN A 456 -27.68 20.27 17.52
CA ASN A 456 -29.10 20.09 17.21
C ASN A 456 -29.82 19.34 18.34
N TRP A 457 -30.69 20.04 19.08
CA TRP A 457 -31.50 19.50 20.19
C TRP A 457 -32.92 19.07 19.78
N SER A 458 -33.22 18.94 18.48
CA SER A 458 -34.54 18.51 18.01
C SER A 458 -34.86 17.07 18.47
N VAL A 459 -36.01 16.87 19.11
CA VAL A 459 -36.47 15.53 19.55
C VAL A 459 -37.39 14.93 18.51
N GLN A 460 -37.15 13.68 18.10
CA GLN A 460 -38.06 12.95 17.22
C GLN A 460 -39.29 12.46 18.01
N ASN A 461 -40.50 12.74 17.49
CA ASN A 461 -41.73 12.21 18.06
C ASN A 461 -41.96 10.76 17.60
N ILE A 462 -41.87 9.81 18.52
CA ILE A 462 -42.05 8.39 18.26
C ILE A 462 -43.53 8.11 17.95
N LYS A 463 -43.82 7.53 16.78
CA LYS A 463 -45.18 7.13 16.38
C LYS A 463 -45.51 5.72 16.90
N PHE A 464 -46.52 5.60 17.75
CA PHE A 464 -47.10 4.32 18.18
C PHE A 464 -48.03 3.74 17.10
N LYS A 465 -48.26 2.41 17.10
CA LYS A 465 -49.25 1.78 16.20
C LYS A 465 -50.65 2.34 16.53
N LYS A 466 -51.33 2.96 15.57
CA LYS A 466 -52.75 3.34 15.71
C LYS A 466 -53.62 2.08 15.61
N THR A 467 -54.58 1.94 16.51
CA THR A 467 -55.63 0.92 16.45
C THR A 467 -56.47 1.14 15.19
N VAL A 468 -56.52 0.14 14.30
CA VAL A 468 -57.43 0.17 13.14
C VAL A 468 -58.85 -0.01 13.67
N VAL A 469 -59.59 1.08 13.81
CA VAL A 469 -61.04 1.03 14.04
C VAL A 469 -61.65 0.44 12.77
N LYS A 470 -62.15 -0.80 12.85
CA LYS A 470 -62.89 -1.45 11.76
C LYS A 470 -64.18 -0.66 11.53
N SER A 471 -64.18 0.22 10.53
CA SER A 471 -65.42 0.76 9.97
C SER A 471 -66.20 -0.40 9.35
N THR A 472 -67.40 -0.63 9.86
CA THR A 472 -68.39 -1.59 9.37
C THR A 472 -68.68 -1.31 7.89
N LYS A 473 -68.15 -2.16 6.98
CA LYS A 473 -68.57 -2.16 5.57
C LYS A 473 -69.46 -3.36 5.30
N THR A 474 -70.73 -3.04 5.15
CA THR A 474 -71.83 -3.83 4.60
C THR A 474 -71.42 -4.51 3.29
N LYS A 475 -71.79 -5.79 3.15
CA LYS A 475 -71.59 -6.64 1.96
C LYS A 475 -72.13 -5.98 0.69
N ARG A 476 -71.37 -6.02 -0.42
CA ARG A 476 -71.87 -6.53 -1.73
C ARG A 476 -70.78 -6.81 -2.76
N LYS A 477 -70.80 -8.09 -3.19
CA LYS A 477 -70.47 -8.80 -4.45
C LYS A 477 -69.49 -8.21 -5.49
N LYS A 478 -68.66 -9.15 -5.99
CA LYS A 478 -67.76 -9.12 -7.16
C LYS A 478 -68.44 -8.76 -8.49
N SER A 479 -67.73 -8.00 -9.33
CA SER A 479 -67.48 -8.19 -10.79
C SER A 479 -66.59 -7.00 -11.21
N ALA A 480 -65.33 -7.20 -11.58
CA ALA A 480 -64.82 -7.61 -12.91
C ALA A 480 -64.95 -6.52 -13.99
N ASP A 481 -63.76 -6.08 -14.42
CA ASP A 481 -63.34 -5.64 -15.75
C ASP A 481 -63.23 -4.14 -16.10
N LYS A 482 -61.97 -3.80 -16.43
CA LYS A 482 -61.43 -2.84 -17.43
C LYS A 482 -61.69 -1.34 -17.26
N SER A 483 -60.82 -0.44 -17.71
CA SER A 483 -59.41 -0.39 -18.11
C SER A 483 -59.12 1.10 -18.40
N ASP A 484 -57.85 1.46 -18.39
CA ASP A 484 -57.24 2.65 -19.04
C ASP A 484 -57.60 4.05 -18.46
N GLY A 485 -56.65 4.94 -18.17
CA GLY A 485 -55.20 4.93 -18.32
C GLY A 485 -54.62 6.33 -18.03
N LEU A 486 -53.30 6.36 -17.78
CA LEU A 486 -52.35 7.48 -18.00
C LEU A 486 -52.40 8.68 -17.01
N ASN A 487 -51.29 9.25 -16.51
CA ASN A 487 -49.86 8.86 -16.49
C ASN A 487 -49.06 9.80 -15.53
N GLU A 488 -47.82 9.39 -15.21
CA GLU A 488 -46.67 10.14 -14.64
C GLU A 488 -46.63 10.45 -13.12
N LYS A 489 -45.52 10.27 -12.37
CA LYS A 489 -44.13 9.87 -12.68
C LYS A 489 -43.41 9.41 -11.39
N ASN A 490 -42.65 8.32 -11.53
CA ASN A 490 -41.36 7.91 -10.91
C ASN A 490 -41.10 8.09 -9.39
N GLN A 491 -40.95 6.97 -8.70
CA GLN A 491 -39.76 6.68 -7.87
C GLN A 491 -39.59 5.17 -7.70
N ASP A 492 -38.38 4.70 -8.07
CA ASP A 492 -37.97 3.31 -8.08
C ASP A 492 -37.76 2.71 -6.66
N PRO A 493 -37.83 1.37 -6.56
CA PRO A 493 -37.69 0.59 -5.34
C PRO A 493 -36.26 0.07 -5.18
N ASP A 494 -35.80 -0.09 -3.94
CA ASP A 494 -34.87 -1.18 -3.63
C ASP A 494 -35.12 -1.68 -2.20
N GLU A 495 -35.71 -2.86 -2.12
CA GLU A 495 -36.10 -3.57 -0.92
C GLU A 495 -35.44 -4.95 -0.99
N SER A 496 -34.17 -5.04 -0.57
CA SER A 496 -33.49 -6.32 -0.38
C SER A 496 -33.40 -6.67 1.11
N LEU A 497 -34.41 -7.42 1.55
CA LEU A 497 -34.29 -8.69 2.27
C LEU A 497 -33.31 -8.74 3.45
N VAL A 498 -33.84 -8.47 4.65
CA VAL A 498 -33.28 -8.92 5.93
C VAL A 498 -33.91 -10.29 6.26
N PRO A 499 -33.15 -11.31 6.70
CA PRO A 499 -33.63 -12.67 6.86
C PRO A 499 -34.87 -12.80 7.77
N GLU A 500 -35.86 -13.54 7.29
CA GLU A 500 -37.02 -13.97 8.05
C GLU A 500 -36.62 -15.05 9.09
N ASP A 501 -36.35 -14.63 10.33
CA ASP A 501 -36.50 -15.50 11.49
C ASP A 501 -38.01 -15.61 11.84
N THR A 502 -38.79 -16.26 10.96
CA THR A 502 -40.22 -16.57 11.17
C THR A 502 -40.44 -17.90 11.90
N ALA A 503 -39.40 -18.58 12.37
CA ALA A 503 -39.51 -19.90 13.00
C ALA A 503 -40.08 -19.94 14.44
N MET A 504 -40.58 -18.83 14.99
CA MET A 504 -41.10 -18.77 16.38
C MET A 504 -42.52 -18.19 16.54
N ILE A 505 -43.32 -18.05 15.46
CA ILE A 505 -44.68 -17.44 15.55
C ILE A 505 -45.81 -18.31 14.97
N ASP A 506 -45.56 -19.54 14.51
CA ASP A 506 -46.65 -20.46 14.12
C ASP A 506 -47.20 -21.32 15.28
N GLY A 507 -46.71 -21.14 16.50
CA GLY A 507 -47.16 -21.88 17.68
C GLY A 507 -48.36 -21.31 18.46
N VAL A 508 -48.92 -20.15 18.07
CA VAL A 508 -49.96 -19.48 18.88
C VAL A 508 -51.14 -18.98 18.02
N LYS A 509 -51.67 -19.85 17.15
CA LYS A 509 -52.95 -19.60 16.46
C LYS A 509 -54.11 -20.47 16.96
N ASP A 510 -53.87 -21.44 17.85
CA ASP A 510 -54.91 -22.34 18.37
C ASP A 510 -54.94 -22.41 19.91
N MET A 511 -54.99 -21.26 20.60
CA MET A 511 -55.42 -21.23 22.01
C MET A 511 -56.72 -20.47 22.18
N ASN A 512 -57.71 -21.18 22.72
CA ASN A 512 -59.04 -20.68 23.04
C ASN A 512 -58.93 -19.62 24.18
N LEU A 513 -59.04 -18.34 23.82
CA LEU A 513 -58.83 -17.16 24.68
C LEU A 513 -59.85 -16.97 25.83
N ASN A 514 -60.72 -17.96 26.08
CA ASN A 514 -61.70 -17.94 27.17
C ASN A 514 -61.24 -18.66 28.45
N VAL A 515 -60.00 -19.18 28.49
CA VAL A 515 -59.44 -19.92 29.66
C VAL A 515 -58.13 -19.29 30.16
N ILE A 516 -57.92 -18.00 29.90
CA ILE A 516 -56.68 -17.30 30.23
C ILE A 516 -56.92 -16.33 31.40
N ASP A 517 -56.03 -16.38 32.40
CA ASP A 517 -56.00 -15.50 33.56
C ASP A 517 -56.19 -14.01 33.15
N PRO A 518 -57.05 -13.23 33.84
CA PRO A 518 -57.29 -11.82 33.55
C PRO A 518 -56.01 -10.98 33.38
N SER A 519 -54.94 -11.34 34.10
CA SER A 519 -53.64 -10.66 34.04
C SER A 519 -52.91 -10.87 32.71
N ILE A 520 -53.03 -12.05 32.09
CA ILE A 520 -52.44 -12.35 30.78
C ILE A 520 -53.24 -11.66 29.66
N LYS A 521 -54.56 -11.56 29.80
CA LYS A 521 -55.40 -10.80 28.85
C LYS A 521 -55.02 -9.31 28.85
N GLN A 522 -54.78 -8.73 30.02
CA GLN A 522 -54.28 -7.37 30.17
C GLN A 522 -52.88 -7.19 29.53
N MET A 523 -52.03 -8.23 29.58
CA MET A 523 -50.71 -8.26 28.95
C MET A 523 -50.78 -8.30 27.40
N TYR A 524 -51.74 -9.04 26.84
CA TYR A 524 -51.99 -9.04 25.38
C TYR A 524 -52.62 -7.75 24.88
N GLU A 525 -53.48 -7.11 25.68
CA GLU A 525 -54.03 -5.79 25.37
C GLU A 525 -52.93 -4.71 25.39
N THR A 526 -51.96 -4.79 26.31
CA THR A 526 -50.77 -3.91 26.31
C THR A 526 -49.81 -4.17 25.14
N ALA A 527 -49.84 -5.36 24.53
CA ALA A 527 -49.04 -5.66 23.34
C ALA A 527 -49.41 -4.76 22.14
N SER A 528 -50.65 -4.28 22.07
CA SER A 528 -51.10 -3.31 21.05
C SER A 528 -50.50 -1.90 21.24
N SER A 529 -49.99 -1.61 22.44
CA SER A 529 -49.31 -0.36 22.81
C SER A 529 -47.79 -0.43 22.59
N LEU A 530 -47.26 -1.56 22.13
CA LEU A 530 -45.84 -1.73 21.84
C LEU A 530 -45.42 -0.89 20.62
N ARG A 531 -44.17 -0.42 20.65
CA ARG A 531 -43.56 0.33 19.55
C ARG A 531 -43.63 -0.47 18.25
N LYS A 532 -43.77 0.22 17.11
CA LYS A 532 -43.86 -0.42 15.79
C LYS A 532 -42.61 -1.24 15.46
N ILE A 533 -41.45 -0.84 15.98
CA ILE A 533 -40.15 -1.53 15.90
C ILE A 533 -39.76 -1.96 17.33
N ARG A 534 -39.41 -3.23 17.51
CA ARG A 534 -38.97 -3.78 18.81
C ARG A 534 -37.46 -3.56 18.99
N PRO A 535 -36.97 -3.20 20.18
CA PRO A 535 -35.53 -3.16 20.44
C PRO A 535 -34.95 -4.57 20.39
N PHE A 536 -33.68 -4.70 19.99
CA PHE A 536 -32.99 -5.99 19.84
C PHE A 536 -32.83 -6.75 21.17
N LEU A 537 -32.93 -6.04 22.31
CA LEU A 537 -32.93 -6.61 23.68
C LEU A 537 -34.06 -6.02 24.53
N PRO A 538 -34.74 -6.83 25.38
CA PRO A 538 -35.80 -6.35 26.27
C PRO A 538 -35.24 -5.35 27.31
N GLY A 539 -35.88 -4.18 27.45
CA GLY A 539 -35.52 -3.17 28.45
C GLY A 539 -34.58 -2.05 27.96
N TYR A 540 -34.07 -2.12 26.73
CA TYR A 540 -33.29 -1.03 26.13
C TYR A 540 -34.19 -0.06 25.36
N PRO A 541 -34.26 1.24 25.73
CA PRO A 541 -34.93 2.24 24.90
C PRO A 541 -34.15 2.40 23.58
N LEU A 542 -34.86 2.31 22.45
CA LEU A 542 -34.33 2.49 21.09
C LEU A 542 -33.75 3.90 20.82
N ASP A 543 -33.87 4.82 21.78
CA ASP A 543 -33.90 6.26 21.52
C ASP A 543 -32.56 6.99 21.72
N ILE A 544 -31.48 6.30 22.12
CA ILE A 544 -30.16 6.96 22.24
C ILE A 544 -29.02 6.10 21.68
N SER A 545 -29.07 4.77 21.83
CA SER A 545 -27.97 3.92 21.36
C SER A 545 -28.03 3.61 19.86
N CYS A 546 -29.19 3.35 19.25
CA CYS A 546 -29.25 2.92 17.84
C CYS A 546 -28.89 4.02 16.83
N CYS A 547 -29.11 5.30 17.13
CA CYS A 547 -28.66 6.39 16.25
C CYS A 547 -27.15 6.64 16.35
N LEU A 548 -26.50 6.22 17.44
CA LEU A 548 -25.04 6.27 17.61
C LEU A 548 -24.34 4.95 17.25
N MET A 549 -25.07 3.82 17.25
CA MET A 549 -24.51 2.47 17.06
C MET A 549 -24.85 1.81 15.71
N ASN A 550 -25.65 2.43 14.84
CA ASN A 550 -25.83 1.97 13.46
C ASN A 550 -25.63 3.11 12.46
N PRO A 551 -24.38 3.41 12.05
CA PRO A 551 -24.18 3.93 10.71
C PRO A 551 -24.57 2.80 9.74
N VAL A 552 -25.76 2.91 9.15
CA VAL A 552 -26.13 2.18 7.94
C VAL A 552 -24.95 2.28 6.97
N LYS A 553 -24.58 1.15 6.36
CA LYS A 553 -23.29 0.87 5.70
C LYS A 553 -22.85 1.84 4.59
N ASP A 554 -23.65 2.85 4.23
CA ASP A 554 -23.39 3.74 3.07
C ASP A 554 -23.11 5.22 3.37
N VAL A 555 -23.02 5.65 4.63
CA VAL A 555 -22.57 7.02 4.94
C VAL A 555 -21.56 7.01 6.09
N ARG A 556 -20.42 6.36 5.85
CA ARG A 556 -19.27 6.37 6.77
C ARG A 556 -18.47 7.65 6.49
N GLY A 557 -18.70 8.72 7.25
CA GLY A 557 -17.80 9.88 7.20
C GLY A 557 -18.37 11.24 7.61
N VAL A 558 -19.68 11.38 7.83
CA VAL A 558 -20.24 12.75 8.00
C VAL A 558 -20.84 13.01 9.38
N ILE A 559 -21.46 12.02 10.04
CA ILE A 559 -22.23 12.28 11.27
C ILE A 559 -21.38 12.25 12.56
N ILE A 560 -20.28 11.49 12.59
CA ILE A 560 -19.34 11.51 13.73
C ILE A 560 -18.45 12.77 13.69
N TYR A 561 -18.16 13.31 12.51
CA TYR A 561 -17.18 14.38 12.33
C TYR A 561 -17.70 15.79 12.66
N THR A 562 -19.02 16.01 12.65
CA THR A 562 -19.60 17.33 12.98
C THR A 562 -19.83 17.54 14.48
N ILE A 563 -19.93 16.47 15.28
CA ILE A 563 -20.34 16.54 16.69
C ILE A 563 -19.14 16.42 17.65
N VAL A 564 -18.08 15.71 17.27
CA VAL A 564 -16.92 15.45 18.16
C VAL A 564 -16.15 16.72 18.56
N PRO A 565 -15.90 17.70 17.68
CA PRO A 565 -15.26 18.97 18.08
C PRO A 565 -16.12 19.84 19.01
N LEU A 566 -17.44 19.66 19.00
CA LEU A 566 -18.39 20.43 19.80
C LEU A 566 -18.60 19.85 21.21
N ILE A 567 -18.40 18.53 21.38
CA ILE A 567 -18.52 17.85 22.68
C ILE A 567 -17.20 17.88 23.47
N LEU A 568 -16.05 17.94 22.80
CA LEU A 568 -14.74 18.09 23.43
C LEU A 568 -14.34 19.57 23.45
N PRO A 569 -14.25 20.25 24.60
CA PRO A 569 -13.77 21.62 24.66
C PRO A 569 -12.26 21.62 24.39
N LEU A 570 -11.88 21.64 23.12
CA LEU A 570 -10.52 21.84 22.67
C LEU A 570 -10.19 23.32 22.85
N LYS A 571 -9.12 23.62 23.59
CA LYS A 571 -8.60 24.99 23.65
C LYS A 571 -7.85 25.31 22.37
N ASP A 572 -8.02 26.54 21.88
CA ASP A 572 -7.35 27.12 20.72
C ASP A 572 -5.93 26.56 20.49
N GLY A 573 -5.73 25.95 19.32
CA GLY A 573 -4.43 25.45 18.85
C GLY A 573 -4.31 23.93 18.69
N THR A 574 -5.24 23.11 19.20
CA THR A 574 -5.24 21.64 19.00
C THR A 574 -6.21 21.14 17.92
N GLU A 575 -6.99 22.03 17.31
CA GLU A 575 -7.97 21.69 16.27
C GLU A 575 -7.35 20.96 15.06
N ASN A 576 -6.15 21.37 14.64
CA ASN A 576 -5.44 20.76 13.52
C ASN A 576 -4.83 19.38 13.83
N TYR A 577 -4.68 19.01 15.11
CA TYR A 577 -4.05 17.74 15.49
C TYR A 577 -5.05 16.58 15.57
N VAL A 578 -6.32 16.86 15.88
CA VAL A 578 -7.37 15.81 15.98
C VAL A 578 -8.01 15.53 14.63
N ILE A 579 -8.13 16.53 13.75
CA ILE A 579 -8.66 16.36 12.39
C ILE A 579 -7.72 15.55 11.49
N ASN A 580 -6.41 15.56 11.75
CA ASN A 580 -5.43 14.78 10.98
C ASN A 580 -5.16 13.37 11.55
N LEU A 581 -5.71 13.03 12.73
CA LEU A 581 -5.55 11.72 13.38
C LEU A 581 -6.81 10.82 13.31
N LEU A 582 -7.95 11.38 12.86
CA LEU A 582 -9.25 10.71 12.62
C LEU A 582 -9.57 10.68 11.13
#